data_AF-A0A174T2T0-F1
#
_entry.id   AF-A0A174T2T0-F1
#
_cell.length_a   1.000
_cell.length_b   1.000
_cell.length_c   1.000
_cell.angle_alpha   90.00
_cell.angle_beta   90.00
_cell.angle_gamma   90.00
#
_symmetry.space_group_name_H-M   'P 1'
#
loop_
_entity.id
_entity.type
_entity.pdbx_description
1 polymer ?
#
loop_
_entity_poly.entity_id
_entity_poly.type
_entity_poly.pdbx_seq_one_letter_code
_entity_poly.pdbx_strand_id
1 'polypeptide(L)'
;MPGFVGRVDGISVSMDINACYRDYPEIIRTNLLNGWKSADKPDAPTNPFGDRILSVSTAKLTDLRDSLSVVLSMITEMLKAT
;
A
#
# COMPACT_ATOMS: atom_id res chain seq x y z
N MET A 1 -13.90 4.21 -3.62
CA MET A 1 -13.04 5.39 -3.45
C MET A 1 -12.71 5.92 -4.84
N PRO A 2 -12.83 7.23 -5.12
CA PRO A 2 -12.42 7.77 -6.42
C PRO A 2 -10.89 7.64 -6.54
N GLY A 3 -10.40 7.09 -7.66
CA GLY A 3 -8.98 6.88 -7.92
C GLY A 3 -8.20 8.20 -8.05
N PHE A 4 -6.89 8.16 -7.78
CA PHE A 4 -6.02 9.32 -7.92
C PHE A 4 -5.78 9.60 -9.41
N VAL A 5 -6.34 10.70 -9.93
CA VAL A 5 -6.22 11.08 -11.34
C VAL A 5 -5.03 12.02 -11.51
N GLY A 6 -4.06 11.62 -12.33
CA GLY A 6 -2.87 12.40 -12.65
C GLY A 6 -2.89 13.00 -14.06
N ARG A 7 -2.05 14.00 -14.28
CA ARG A 7 -1.68 14.51 -15.61
C ARG A 7 -0.22 14.18 -15.90
N VAL A 8 0.04 13.71 -17.10
CA VAL A 8 1.39 13.44 -17.63
C VAL A 8 1.57 14.30 -18.87
N ASP A 9 2.66 15.07 -18.92
CA ASP A 9 2.96 15.91 -20.07
C ASP A 9 3.12 15.05 -21.33
N GLY A 10 2.47 15.45 -22.42
CA GLY A 10 2.42 14.70 -23.67
C GLY A 10 1.24 13.72 -23.81
N ILE A 11 0.45 13.49 -22.76
CA ILE A 11 -0.80 12.73 -22.81
C ILE A 11 -1.97 13.68 -22.57
N SER A 12 -2.84 13.82 -23.57
CA SER A 12 -3.95 14.79 -23.56
C SER A 12 -5.10 14.41 -22.63
N VAL A 13 -5.16 13.15 -22.20
CA VAL A 13 -6.22 12.60 -21.35
C VAL A 13 -5.76 12.47 -19.89
N SER A 14 -6.65 12.79 -18.97
CA SER A 14 -6.46 12.54 -17.54
C SER A 14 -6.44 11.04 -17.27
N MET A 15 -5.44 10.56 -16.54
CA MET A 15 -5.20 9.13 -16.35
C MET A 15 -5.40 8.73 -14.90
N ASP A 16 -6.12 7.63 -14.65
CA ASP A 16 -6.19 7.03 -13.31
C ASP A 16 -4.85 6.37 -13.01
N ILE A 17 -4.11 6.96 -12.08
CA ILE A 17 -2.79 6.49 -11.68
C ILE A 17 -2.90 5.11 -11.02
N ASN A 18 -3.98 4.83 -10.28
CA ASN A 18 -4.18 3.50 -9.69
C ASN A 18 -4.38 2.43 -10.77
N ALA A 19 -5.01 2.79 -11.90
CA ALA A 19 -5.11 1.89 -13.04
C ALA A 19 -3.75 1.70 -13.72
N CYS A 20 -2.96 2.75 -13.89
CA CYS A 20 -1.63 2.68 -14.51
C CYS A 20 -0.64 1.81 -13.72
N TYR A 21 -0.74 1.80 -12.39
CA TYR A 21 0.13 1.00 -11.53
C TYR A 21 -0.44 -0.37 -11.17
N ARG A 22 -1.66 -0.72 -11.62
CA ARG A 22 -2.32 -1.98 -11.29
C ARG A 22 -1.44 -3.20 -11.58
N ASP A 23 -0.85 -3.22 -12.77
CA ASP A 23 -0.07 -4.35 -13.27
C ASP A 23 1.45 -4.08 -13.19
N TYR A 24 1.84 -3.01 -12.50
CA TYR A 24 3.24 -2.69 -12.25
C TYR A 24 3.75 -3.49 -11.02
N PRO A 25 4.98 -4.04 -11.05
CA PRO A 25 5.97 -4.01 -12.13
C PRO A 25 5.87 -5.19 -13.11
N GLU A 26 4.82 -6.01 -13.05
CA GLU A 26 4.70 -7.21 -13.90
C GLU A 26 4.72 -6.90 -15.39
N ILE A 27 4.00 -5.86 -15.84
CA ILE A 27 3.98 -5.48 -17.27
C ILE A 27 5.37 -5.11 -17.82
N ILE A 28 6.23 -4.49 -17.01
CA ILE A 28 7.62 -4.17 -17.40
C ILE A 28 8.45 -5.43 -17.53
N ARG A 29 8.27 -6.37 -16.60
CA ARG A 29 8.98 -7.66 -16.60
C ARG A 29 8.55 -8.55 -17.76
N THR A 30 7.25 -8.72 -18.00
CA THR A 30 6.74 -9.56 -19.09
C THR A 30 7.20 -9.06 -20.45
N ASN A 31 7.30 -7.75 -20.63
CA ASN A 31 7.68 -7.14 -21.92
C ASN A 31 9.18 -6.82 -22.02
N LEU A 32 10.00 -7.23 -21.04
CA LEU A 32 11.46 -7.00 -21.03
C LEU A 32 11.85 -5.52 -21.25
N LEU A 33 11.01 -4.61 -20.74
CA LEU A 33 11.21 -3.17 -20.87
C LEU A 33 12.28 -2.71 -19.87
N ASN A 34 12.86 -1.53 -20.07
CA ASN A 34 13.87 -0.94 -19.17
C ASN A 34 15.12 -1.82 -18.93
N GLY A 35 15.52 -2.63 -19.92
CA GLY A 35 16.74 -3.44 -19.85
C GLY A 35 16.60 -4.75 -19.08
N TRP A 36 15.39 -5.13 -18.68
CA TRP A 36 15.09 -6.44 -18.10
C TRP A 36 15.35 -7.55 -19.13
N LYS A 37 16.00 -8.63 -18.72
CA LYS A 37 16.23 -9.84 -19.53
C LYS A 37 15.42 -10.99 -18.97
N SER A 38 15.10 -11.99 -19.80
CA SER A 38 14.37 -13.19 -19.37
C SER A 38 15.09 -13.97 -18.26
N ALA A 39 16.41 -13.83 -18.16
CA ALA A 39 17.24 -14.41 -17.10
C ALA A 39 17.19 -13.60 -15.78
N ASP A 40 16.71 -12.36 -15.82
CA ASP A 40 16.50 -11.51 -14.63
C ASP A 40 15.17 -11.83 -13.92
N LYS A 41 14.47 -12.91 -14.33
CA LYS A 41 13.30 -13.41 -13.62
C LYS A 41 13.77 -13.88 -12.23
N PRO A 42 13.34 -13.24 -11.13
CA PRO A 42 13.69 -13.74 -9.81
C PRO A 42 12.98 -15.09 -9.59
N ASP A 43 13.70 -16.06 -9.04
CA ASP A 43 13.09 -17.28 -8.50
C ASP A 43 12.14 -16.89 -7.37
N ALA A 44 10.83 -16.98 -7.66
CA ALA A 44 9.75 -16.55 -6.77
C ALA A 44 9.87 -15.07 -6.33
N PRO A 45 8.83 -14.49 -5.69
CA PRO A 45 8.96 -13.16 -5.15
C PRO A 45 9.95 -13.21 -3.98
N THR A 46 11.22 -12.87 -4.22
CA THR A 46 12.10 -12.34 -3.17
C THR A 46 11.66 -10.91 -2.87
N ASN A 47 10.41 -10.75 -2.46
CA ASN A 47 9.99 -9.53 -1.83
C ASN A 47 10.43 -9.65 -0.35
N PRO A 48 11.44 -8.92 0.13
CA PRO A 48 11.78 -8.90 1.56
C PRO A 48 10.63 -8.36 2.43
N PHE A 49 9.55 -7.88 1.80
CA PHE A 49 8.30 -7.45 2.40
C PHE A 49 7.05 -8.22 1.92
N GLY A 50 7.19 -9.22 1.04
CA GLY A 50 6.04 -9.90 0.42
C GLY A 50 5.34 -10.86 1.35
N ASP A 51 6.12 -11.41 2.28
CA ASP A 51 5.61 -12.22 3.39
C ASP A 51 5.45 -11.41 4.67
N ARG A 52 5.74 -10.11 4.64
CA ARG A 52 5.50 -9.22 5.78
C ARG A 52 4.10 -8.61 5.70
N ILE A 53 3.09 -9.42 5.42
CA ILE A 53 1.86 -9.26 6.17
C ILE A 53 2.31 -9.44 7.62
N LEU A 54 2.37 -8.36 8.40
CA LEU A 54 2.61 -8.47 9.83
C LEU A 54 1.58 -9.48 10.34
N SER A 55 2.04 -10.69 10.64
CA SER A 55 1.23 -11.75 11.20
C SER A 55 0.92 -11.33 12.64
N VAL A 56 -0.10 -10.49 12.76
CA VAL A 56 -0.65 -10.03 14.02
C VAL A 56 -1.84 -10.93 14.30
N SER A 57 -1.81 -11.61 15.44
CA SER A 57 -2.96 -12.39 15.87
C SER A 57 -4.16 -11.46 16.12
N THR A 58 -5.37 -11.97 15.89
CA THR A 58 -6.61 -11.24 16.20
C THR A 58 -6.64 -10.73 17.65
N ALA A 59 -6.04 -11.48 18.58
CA ALA A 59 -5.89 -11.08 19.98
C ALA A 59 -5.04 -9.81 20.14
N LYS A 60 -3.85 -9.76 19.53
CA LYS A 60 -2.99 -8.57 19.58
C LYS A 60 -3.65 -7.33 18.96
N LEU A 61 -4.43 -7.52 17.89
CA LEU A 61 -5.17 -6.42 17.27
C LEU A 61 -6.31 -5.91 18.19
N THR A 62 -6.96 -6.84 18.89
CA THR A 62 -8.03 -6.54 19.85
C THR A 62 -7.47 -5.78 21.06
N ASP A 63 -6.36 -6.23 21.63
CA ASP A 63 -5.71 -5.57 22.76
C ASP A 63 -5.26 -4.15 22.39
N LEU A 64 -4.74 -3.96 21.17
CA LEU A 64 -4.35 -2.65 20.65
C LEU A 64 -5.56 -1.73 20.50
N ARG A 65 -6.65 -2.23 19.91
CA ARG A 65 -7.92 -1.49 19.77
C ARG A 65 -8.42 -1.01 21.13
N ASP A 66 -8.43 -1.90 22.12
CA ASP A 66 -8.95 -1.60 23.45
C ASP A 66 -8.06 -0.57 24.17
N SER A 67 -6.74 -0.71 24.05
CA SER A 67 -5.78 0.27 24.58
C SER A 67 -5.97 1.66 23.95
N LEU A 68 -6.15 1.72 22.63
CA LEU A 68 -6.40 2.98 21.91
C LEU A 68 -7.74 3.61 22.33
N SER A 69 -8.78 2.80 22.54
CA SER A 69 -10.08 3.27 23.00
C SER A 69 -10.00 3.94 24.38
N VAL A 70 -9.23 3.36 25.31
CA VAL A 70 -8.99 3.94 26.64
C VAL A 70 -8.28 5.29 26.54
N VAL A 71 -7.20 5.36 25.76
CA VAL A 71 -6.43 6.61 25.60
C VAL A 71 -7.30 7.70 24.97
N LEU A 72 -8.11 7.36 23.96
CA LEU A 72 -9.01 8.32 23.32
C LEU A 72 -10.08 8.84 24.28
N SER A 73 -10.62 7.96 25.13
CA SER A 73 -11.56 8.34 26.19
C SER A 73 -10.91 9.32 27.18
N MET A 74 -9.67 9.03 27.63
CA MET A 74 -8.93 9.93 28.52
C MET A 74 -8.71 11.32 27.89
N ILE A 75 -8.27 11.37 26.63
CA ILE A 75 -8.09 12.64 25.91
C ILE A 75 -9.42 13.39 25.80
N THR A 76 -10.51 12.69 25.53
CA THR A 76 -11.85 13.29 25.43
C THR A 76 -12.27 13.94 26.74
N GLU A 77 -12.04 13.29 27.88
CA GLU A 77 -12.35 13.85 29.19
C GLU A 77 -11.46 15.05 29.54
N MET A 78 -10.17 15.00 29.19
CA MET A 78 -9.27 16.15 29.35
C MET A 78 -9.76 17.38 28.57
N LEU A 79 -10.22 17.17 27.33
CA LEU A 79 -10.74 18.25 26.48
C LEU A 79 -12.09 18.81 26.97
N LYS A 80 -12.90 18.03 27.69
CA LYS A 80 -14.14 18.53 28.32
C LYS A 80 -13.89 19.34 29.59
N ALA A 81 -12.74 19.12 30.24
CA ALA A 81 -12.35 19.81 31.47
C ALA A 81 -11.62 21.15 31.22
N THR A 82 -11.54 21.60 29.96
CA THR A 82 -10.98 22.89 29.52
C THR A 82 -12.07 23.77 28.94
#